data_AF-A0A1F5YK81-F1
#
_entry.id   AF-A0A1F5YK81-F1
#
_cell.length_a   1.000
_cell.length_b   1.000
_cell.length_c   1.000
_cell.angle_alpha   90.00
_cell.angle_beta   90.00
_cell.angle_gamma   90.00
#
_symmetry.space_group_name_H-M   'P 1'
#
loop_
_entity.id
_entity.type
_entity.pdbx_description
1 polymer ?
#
loop_
_entity_poly.entity_id
_entity_poly.type
_entity_poly.pdbx_seq_one_letter_code
_entity_poly.pdbx_strand_id
1 'polypeptide(L)' 'MTAIITSPIRLTVEQINYLQITLKKIFNEVLPVQNIIDKNILAGFTVKVGEWYLDASLKTELNNLQQILL' A
#
# COMPACT_ATOMS: atom_id res chain seq x y z
N MET A 1 -6.83 14.56 -4.83
CA MET A 1 -6.87 13.32 -4.02
C MET A 1 -5.43 12.90 -3.71
N THR A 2 -5.15 12.31 -2.55
CA THR A 2 -3.79 11.90 -2.15
C THR A 2 -3.78 10.40 -1.88
N ALA A 3 -2.75 9.71 -2.34
CA ALA A 3 -2.54 8.30 -2.05
C ALA A 3 -1.70 8.16 -0.78
N ILE A 4 -2.28 7.57 0.26
CA ILE A 4 -1.60 7.30 1.53
C ILE A 4 -1.09 5.87 1.47
N ILE A 5 0.22 5.69 1.59
CA ILE A 5 0.87 4.39 1.56
C ILE A 5 1.50 4.11 2.91
N THR A 6 1.03 3.08 3.59
CA THR A 6 1.55 2.68 4.91
C THR A 6 2.47 1.47 4.75
N SER A 7 3.71 1.58 5.20
CA SER A 7 4.71 0.53 5.09
C SER A 7 5.59 0.45 6.34
N PRO A 8 6.23 -0.70 6.64
CA PRO A 8 7.10 -0.83 7.81
C PRO A 8 8.38 -0.01 7.73
N ILE A 9 8.81 0.29 6.51
CA ILE A 9 10.01 1.05 6.19
C ILE A 9 9.67 2.14 5.19
N ARG A 10 10.53 3.16 5.12
CA ARG A 10 10.40 4.21 4.12
C ARG A 10 10.56 3.62 2.72
N LEU A 11 9.65 3.97 1.82
CA LEU A 11 9.73 3.62 0.40
C LEU A 11 10.89 4.37 -0.28
N THR A 12 11.59 3.69 -1.19
CA THR A 12 12.62 4.34 -2.02
C THR A 12 11.98 5.22 -3.09
N VAL A 13 12.75 6.15 -3.66
CA VAL A 13 12.28 7.05 -4.73
C VAL A 13 11.78 6.26 -5.94
N GLU A 14 12.46 5.18 -6.31
CA GLU A 14 12.06 4.30 -7.41
C GLU A 14 10.70 3.63 -7.15
N GLN A 15 10.49 3.13 -5.92
CA GLN A 15 9.22 2.53 -5.52
C GLN A 15 8.08 3.54 -5.55
N ILE A 16 8.31 4.77 -5.07
CA ILE A 16 7.33 5.86 -5.10
C ILE A 16 6.99 6.21 -6.56
N ASN A 17 7.98 6.32 -7.44
CA ASN A 17 7.75 6.58 -8.87
C ASN A 17 6.94 5.45 -9.53
N TYR A 18 7.25 4.20 -9.23
CA TYR A 18 6.49 3.05 -9.75
C TYR A 18 5.04 3.06 -9.28
N LEU A 19 4.82 3.38 -8.00
CA LEU A 19 3.49 3.51 -7.41
C LEU A 19 2.72 4.67 -8.05
N GLN A 20 3.35 5.82 -8.28
CA GLN A 20 2.72 6.95 -8.98
C GLN A 20 2.30 6.58 -10.41
N ILE A 21 3.14 5.88 -11.17
CA ILE A 21 2.81 5.42 -12.53
C ILE A 21 1.64 4.43 -12.49
N THR A 22 1.64 3.50 -11.53
CA THR A 22 0.60 2.48 -11.38
C THR A 22 -0.74 3.12 -10.98
N LEU A 23 -0.72 4.00 -9.99
CA LEU A 23 -1.90 4.73 -9.54
C LEU A 23 -2.44 5.65 -10.64
N LYS A 24 -1.57 6.28 -11.45
CA LYS A 24 -1.99 7.04 -12.62
C LYS A 24 -2.74 6.19 -13.63
N LYS A 25 -2.34 4.93 -13.84
CA LYS A 25 -3.07 4.01 -14.75
C LYS A 25 -4.45 3.61 -14.19
N ILE A 26 -4.57 3.47 -12.88
CA ILE A 26 -5.82 3.04 -12.22
C ILE A 26 -6.82 4.20 -12.13
N PHE A 27 -6.36 5.38 -11.69
CA PHE A 27 -7.23 6.53 -11.43
C PHE A 27 -7.22 7.55 -12.58
N ASN A 28 -6.44 7.32 -13.63
CA ASN A 28 -6.23 8.21 -14.77
C ASN A 28 -5.75 9.63 -14.40
N GLU A 29 -5.23 9.81 -13.18
CA GLU A 29 -4.81 11.09 -12.61
C GLU A 29 -3.46 10.97 -11.88
N VAL A 30 -2.70 12.06 -11.84
CA VAL A 30 -1.44 12.12 -11.07
C VAL A 30 -1.78 12.40 -9.62
N LEU A 31 -1.59 11.40 -8.76
CA LEU A 31 -1.86 11.51 -7.34
C LEU A 31 -0.56 11.73 -6.55
N PRO A 32 -0.48 12.75 -5.67
CA PRO A 32 0.60 12.84 -4.70
C PRO A 32 0.59 11.60 -3.79
N VAL A 33 1.77 11.05 -3.54
CA VAL A 33 1.98 9.87 -2.69
C VAL A 33 2.57 10.32 -1.36
N GLN A 34 1.90 9.97 -0.26
CA GLN A 34 2.38 10.18 1.09
C GLN A 34 2.75 8.83 1.70
N ASN A 35 3.99 8.64 2.12
CA ASN A 35 4.42 7.43 2.81
C ASN A 35 4.37 7.60 4.34
N ILE A 36 3.54 6.78 4.99
CA ILE A 36 3.45 6.65 6.44
C ILE A 36 4.22 5.40 6.86
N ILE A 37 5.05 5.53 7.89
CA ILE A 37 5.79 4.41 8.44
C ILE A 37 5.03 3.82 9.62
N ASP A 38 4.59 2.56 9.51
CA ASP A 38 3.94 1.83 10.59
C ASP A 38 4.66 0.51 10.87
N LYS A 39 5.32 0.44 12.02
CA LYS A 39 6.10 -0.74 12.45
C LYS A 39 5.21 -1.92 12.89
N ASN A 40 3.89 -1.72 13.03
CA ASN A 40 2.96 -2.82 13.30
C ASN A 40 2.70 -3.69 12.06
N ILE A 41 3.04 -3.18 10.88
CA ILE A 41 3.06 -3.98 9.65
C ILE A 41 4.35 -4.81 9.66
N LEU A 42 4.23 -6.14 9.58
CA LEU A 42 5.42 -7.01 9.58
C LEU A 42 6.17 -6.96 8.24
N ALA A 43 5.43 -6.97 7.12
CA ALA A 43 5.96 -6.83 5.76
C ALA A 43 4.82 -6.41 4.80
N GLY A 44 5.19 -5.95 3.61
CA GLY A 44 4.25 -5.44 2.60
C GLY A 44 3.88 -3.96 2.82
N PHE A 45 2.73 -3.56 2.29
CA PHE A 45 2.23 -2.18 2.42
C PHE A 45 0.71 -2.12 2.23
N THR A 46 0.09 -1.02 2.68
CA THR A 46 -1.30 -0.71 2.40
C THR A 46 -1.40 0.60 1.62
N VAL A 47 -2.40 0.72 0.75
CA VAL A 47 -2.64 1.92 -0.07
C VAL A 47 -4.07 2.38 0.14
N LYS A 48 -4.25 3.65 0.48
CA LYS A 48 -5.56 4.28 0.61
C LYS A 48 -5.66 5.50 -0.30
N VAL A 49 -6.69 5.55 -1.14
CA VAL A 49 -6.99 6.65 -2.07
C VAL A 49 -8.47 6.99 -1.97
N GLY A 50 -8.84 7.99 -1.16
CA GLY A 50 -10.24 8.29 -0.87
C GLY A 50 -10.93 7.08 -0.21
N GLU A 51 -11.96 6.54 -0.88
CA GLU A 51 -12.69 5.34 -0.48
C GLU A 51 -12.05 4.03 -0.98
N TRP A 52 -11.07 4.10 -1.89
CA TRP A 52 -10.37 2.92 -2.37
C TRP A 52 -9.27 2.52 -1.39
N TYR A 53 -9.23 1.23 -1.03
CA TYR A 53 -8.25 0.67 -0.11
C TYR A 53 -7.72 -0.65 -0.66
N LEU A 54 -6.40 -0.81 -0.60
CA LEU A 54 -5.68 -2.04 -0.91
C LEU A 54 -4.80 -2.40 0.28
N ASP A 55 -4.99 -3.61 0.80
CA ASP A 55 -4.12 -4.20 1.82
C ASP A 55 -3.27 -5.29 1.17
N ALA A 56 -1.99 -4.98 0.97
CA ALA A 56 -0.99 -5.94 0.51
C ALA A 56 0.02 -6.20 1.63
N SER A 57 -0.44 -6.21 2.90
CA SER A 57 0.42 -6.53 4.03
C SER A 57 0.48 -8.04 4.28
N LEU A 58 1.66 -8.52 4.65
CA LEU A 58 1.90 -9.93 4.98
C LEU A 58 1.06 -10.37 6.19
N LYS A 59 0.70 -9.44 7.08
CA LYS A 59 -0.23 -9.70 8.19
C LYS A 59 -1.58 -10.21 7.65
N THR A 60 -2.11 -9.55 6.62
CA THR A 60 -3.38 -9.91 6.00
C THR A 60 -3.26 -11.23 5.24
N GLU A 61 -2.18 -11.46 4.49
CA GLU A 61 -1.95 -12.73 3.78
C GLU A 61 -1.82 -13.92 4.75
N LEU A 62 -1.05 -13.78 5.84
CA LEU A 62 -0.92 -14.82 6.86
C LEU A 62 -2.25 -15.11 7.57
N ASN A 63 -3.02 -14.07 7.90
CA ASN A 63 -4.35 -14.24 8.48
C ASN A 63 -5.30 -14.94 7.51
N ASN A 64 -5.31 -14.54 6.23
CA ASN A 64 -6.14 -15.19 5.21
C ASN A 64 -5.76 -16.67 5.05
N LEU A 65 -4.47 -16.99 5.06
CA LEU A 65 -4.00 -18.38 5.00
C LEU A 65 -4.46 -19.18 6.22
N GLN A 66 -4.36 -18.63 7.43
CA GLN A 66 -4.90 -19.27 8.64
C GLN A 66 -6.40 -19.53 8.55
N GLN A 67 -7.18 -18.58 8.02
CA GLN A 67 -8.63 -18.75 7.86
C GLN A 67 -9.01 -19.80 6.82
N ILE A 68 -8.17 -20.06 5.81
CA ILE A 68 -8.42 -21.11 4.80
C ILE A 68 -8.05 -22.50 5.33
N LEU A 69 -7.10 -22.58 6.26
CA LEU A 69 -6.58 -23.83 6.81
C LEU A 69 -7.33 -24.31 8.08
N LEU A 70 -8.23 -23.51 8.63
CA LEU A 70 -9.09 -23.81 9.78
C LEU A 70 -10.53 -24.07 9.34
#